data_AF-A0A1C5JS62-F1
#
_entry.id   AF-A0A1C5JS62-F1
#
_cell.length_a   1.000
_cell.length_b   1.000
_cell.length_c   1.000
_cell.angle_alpha   90.00
_cell.angle_beta   90.00
_cell.angle_gamma   90.00
#
_symmetry.space_group_name_H-M   'P 1'
#
loop_
_entity.id
_entity.type
_entity.pdbx_description
1 polymer ?
#
loop_
_entity_poly.entity_id
_entity_poly.type
_entity_poly.pdbx_seq_one_letter_code
_entity_poly.pdbx_strand_id
1 'polypeptide(L)'
;MRGGDEPGYLVAVRGLASIALHRCPQGLGRDRAAAGMGSYRPVTSSTEGSDMTDVAAPSWQTPATLDPAVVRHAWRVTEPLHGMIYFAPEAHERYAALGIAEPAGYFASRAAALGPVGPGPVVASFFNFNPDLVARVLPAAWERATPAAVLAARLQAAGAALSRALGDAVHGPEMVEAAELARCAAESATAYPEGRPLFAAHAALPWPEQPHLILWQAQTVLREFRGDGHVAALVLAGLTGLEALVLHAASGEVPVRFLRRTRGWNGEQWADAIERLRGRGLIEGDEPALSDSGRAQRAWIEAATDRLATPAYAVLGADGCARLAELTRPMSRAVVDAGLLNVDNAVPSRADRVASRST
;
A
#
# COMPACT_ATOMS: atom_id res chain seq x y z
N MET A 1 -51.76 26.17 28.93
CA MET A 1 -51.73 26.04 30.41
C MET A 1 -50.66 25.02 30.76
N ARG A 2 -49.48 25.54 31.13
CA ARG A 2 -48.81 25.36 32.43
C ARG A 2 -48.14 23.98 32.53
N GLY A 3 -46.83 23.86 32.69
CA GLY A 3 -45.75 24.78 33.07
C GLY A 3 -44.61 23.91 33.63
N GLY A 4 -43.35 24.17 33.28
CA GLY A 4 -42.31 24.59 34.24
C GLY A 4 -41.61 23.37 34.87
N ASP A 5 -40.29 23.25 35.00
CA ASP A 5 -39.26 24.26 35.20
C ASP A 5 -37.88 23.71 34.79
N GLU A 6 -37.10 24.52 34.07
CA GLU A 6 -35.66 24.74 34.32
C GLU A 6 -35.56 26.02 35.18
N PRO A 7 -34.55 26.19 36.07
CA PRO A 7 -33.24 26.76 35.67
C PRO A 7 -32.03 26.22 36.50
N GLY A 8 -30.79 26.25 36.01
CA GLY A 8 -29.85 27.39 36.01
C GLY A 8 -28.73 27.19 37.06
N TYR A 9 -27.45 27.02 36.70
CA TYR A 9 -26.39 27.99 36.31
C TYR A 9 -25.49 28.50 37.47
N LEU A 10 -24.21 28.79 37.13
CA LEU A 10 -23.15 29.61 37.79
C LEU A 10 -22.16 28.86 38.76
N VAL A 11 -20.82 29.00 38.77
CA VAL A 11 -19.83 29.95 38.20
C VAL A 11 -18.43 29.30 38.01
N ALA A 12 -17.74 29.80 36.99
CA ALA A 12 -16.33 29.73 36.56
C ALA A 12 -15.19 29.56 37.59
N VAL A 13 -14.07 28.95 37.12
CA VAL A 13 -12.72 29.55 37.19
C VAL A 13 -11.91 29.21 35.93
N ARG A 14 -11.26 30.25 35.38
CA ARG A 14 -10.28 30.26 34.29
C ARG A 14 -9.05 29.39 34.57
N GLY A 15 -8.50 28.78 33.53
CA GLY A 15 -7.16 28.18 33.56
C GLY A 15 -6.64 27.86 32.17
N LEU A 16 -6.03 28.85 31.52
CA LEU A 16 -5.16 28.67 30.36
C LEU A 16 -4.01 27.72 30.75
N ALA A 17 -3.95 26.55 30.13
CA ALA A 17 -2.75 25.71 30.11
C ALA A 17 -2.63 25.05 28.74
N SER A 18 -1.75 25.63 27.92
CA SER A 18 -1.05 25.07 26.76
C SER A 18 -1.35 23.60 26.44
N ILE A 19 -2.13 23.35 25.37
CA ILE A 19 -2.10 22.06 24.66
C ILE A 19 -0.70 21.97 24.03
N ALA A 20 0.14 21.13 24.62
CA ALA A 20 1.44 20.80 24.08
C ALA A 20 1.24 20.04 22.76
N LEU A 21 1.37 20.76 21.64
CA LEU A 21 1.62 20.18 20.32
C LEU A 21 2.79 19.19 20.46
N HIS A 22 2.51 17.89 20.49
CA HIS A 22 3.53 16.86 20.33
C HIS A 22 3.98 16.89 18.87
N ARG A 23 4.87 17.83 18.57
CA ARG A 23 5.60 17.86 17.29
C ARG A 23 6.40 16.57 17.17
N CYS A 24 6.39 16.00 15.97
CA CYS A 24 7.33 14.98 15.53
C CYS A 24 8.76 15.36 15.99
N PRO A 25 9.49 14.49 16.72
CA PRO A 25 10.83 14.82 17.17
C PRO A 25 11.73 15.08 15.95
N GLN A 26 12.18 16.32 15.76
CA GLN A 26 13.16 16.65 14.74
C GLN A 26 14.57 16.57 15.32
N GLY A 27 15.46 15.82 14.69
CA GLY A 27 16.90 16.00 14.88
C GLY A 27 17.74 14.77 14.57
N LEU A 28 18.37 14.74 13.39
CA LEU A 28 19.73 14.22 13.23
C LEU A 28 20.46 15.11 12.22
N GLY A 29 21.39 15.90 12.73
CA GLY A 29 22.28 16.78 11.97
C GLY A 29 23.28 15.99 11.13
N ARG A 30 23.59 16.54 9.95
CA ARG A 30 24.66 16.05 9.07
C ARG A 30 25.98 16.69 9.49
N ASP A 31 26.86 15.92 10.12
CA ASP A 31 28.29 16.24 10.17
C ASP A 31 29.01 15.48 9.05
N ARG A 32 29.52 16.22 8.07
CA ARG A 32 30.44 15.71 7.04
C ARG A 32 31.87 15.81 7.57
N ALA A 33 32.49 14.67 7.85
CA ALA A 33 33.93 14.56 7.98
C ALA A 33 34.55 14.17 6.63
N ALA A 34 35.54 14.95 6.20
CA ALA A 34 36.38 14.65 5.05
C ALA A 34 37.36 13.52 5.39
N ALA A 35 37.50 12.52 4.51
CA ALA A 35 38.53 11.49 4.59
C ALA A 35 39.21 11.35 3.23
N GLY A 36 40.55 11.31 3.27
CA GLY A 36 41.45 11.50 2.14
C GLY A 36 41.58 10.31 1.20
N MET A 37 42.10 10.61 0.01
CA MET A 37 42.50 9.66 -1.03
C MET A 37 43.57 8.69 -0.51
N GLY A 38 43.17 7.46 -0.21
CA GLY A 38 44.06 6.32 -0.02
C GLY A 38 44.25 5.57 -1.34
N SER A 39 45.50 5.31 -1.72
CA SER A 39 45.86 4.60 -2.95
C SER A 39 45.46 3.13 -2.89
N TYR A 40 44.80 2.65 -3.95
CA TYR A 40 44.39 1.27 -4.12
C TYR A 40 45.60 0.37 -4.44
N ARG A 41 45.82 -0.69 -3.65
CA ARG A 41 46.72 -1.80 -3.99
C ARG A 41 45.87 -3.05 -4.25
N PRO A 42 46.10 -3.79 -5.35
CA PRO A 42 45.34 -5.00 -5.61
C PRO A 42 45.82 -6.13 -4.69
N VAL A 43 44.88 -6.75 -3.99
CA VAL A 43 45.08 -8.01 -3.27
C VAL A 43 44.88 -9.14 -4.27
N THR A 44 45.92 -9.93 -4.53
CA THR A 44 45.80 -11.21 -5.24
C THR A 44 45.42 -12.28 -4.22
N SER A 45 44.15 -12.70 -4.17
CA SER A 45 43.73 -13.83 -3.33
C SER A 45 43.81 -15.13 -4.10
N SER A 46 44.62 -16.05 -3.61
CA SER A 46 44.65 -17.46 -3.95
C SER A 46 43.30 -18.12 -3.63
N THR A 47 42.78 -18.86 -4.60
CA THR A 47 41.49 -19.57 -4.55
C THR A 47 41.61 -20.81 -3.66
N GLU A 48 41.01 -20.78 -2.48
CA GLU A 48 40.54 -21.99 -1.79
C GLU A 48 39.03 -21.86 -1.60
N GLY A 49 38.31 -22.87 -2.07
CA GLY A 49 36.85 -22.87 -2.21
C GLY A 49 36.16 -22.73 -0.85
N SER A 50 35.65 -21.53 -0.59
CA SER A 50 34.59 -21.32 0.38
C SER A 50 33.28 -21.76 -0.29
N ASP A 51 32.59 -22.68 0.37
CA ASP A 51 31.24 -23.08 0.01
C ASP A 51 30.34 -21.83 0.00
N MET A 52 29.97 -21.37 -1.19
CA MET A 52 29.25 -20.13 -1.45
C MET A 52 27.75 -20.25 -1.10
N THR A 53 27.33 -21.37 -0.51
CA THR A 53 25.92 -21.70 -0.24
C THR A 53 25.50 -21.52 1.21
N ASP A 54 26.42 -21.37 2.17
CA ASP A 54 26.05 -21.05 3.56
C ASP A 54 26.07 -19.53 3.79
N VAL A 55 25.04 -18.85 3.27
CA VAL A 55 24.78 -17.46 3.65
C VAL A 55 24.08 -17.47 5.00
N ALA A 56 24.84 -17.74 6.06
CA ALA A 56 24.44 -17.42 7.43
C ALA A 56 23.89 -15.98 7.47
N ALA A 57 22.89 -15.72 8.33
CA ALA A 57 22.23 -14.43 8.48
C ALA A 57 23.26 -13.30 8.35
N PRO A 58 23.27 -12.53 7.24
CA PRO A 58 24.45 -11.78 6.90
C PRO A 58 24.72 -10.73 7.97
N SER A 59 25.95 -10.69 8.48
CA SER A 59 26.36 -9.75 9.55
C SER A 59 26.18 -8.27 9.19
N TRP A 60 25.96 -7.96 7.91
CA TRP A 60 25.62 -6.63 7.40
C TRP A 60 24.13 -6.26 7.56
N GLN A 61 23.26 -7.20 7.93
CA GLN A 61 21.86 -6.89 8.22
C GLN A 61 21.74 -6.24 9.58
N THR A 62 21.39 -4.95 9.62
CA THR A 62 21.02 -4.29 10.87
C THR A 62 19.68 -4.87 11.35
N PRO A 63 19.60 -5.36 12.60
CA PRO A 63 18.33 -5.78 13.19
C PRO A 63 17.31 -4.66 13.13
N ALA A 64 16.04 -5.02 12.90
CA ALA A 64 14.95 -4.06 12.95
C ALA A 64 14.87 -3.45 14.36
N THR A 65 14.79 -2.11 14.44
CA THR A 65 14.66 -1.37 15.72
C THR A 65 13.31 -1.59 16.40
N LEU A 66 12.34 -2.12 15.65
CA LEU A 66 10.99 -2.45 16.08
C LEU A 66 10.63 -3.83 15.52
N ASP A 67 9.93 -4.65 16.31
CA ASP A 67 9.45 -5.96 15.87
C ASP A 67 8.59 -5.81 14.59
N PRO A 68 8.99 -6.41 13.45
CA PRO A 68 8.23 -6.32 12.21
C PRO A 68 6.79 -6.84 12.34
N ALA A 69 6.49 -7.73 13.28
CA ALA A 69 5.13 -8.21 13.54
C ALA A 69 4.19 -7.09 14.04
N VAL A 70 4.70 -6.18 14.87
CA VAL A 70 3.95 -5.01 15.36
C VAL A 70 3.64 -4.07 14.21
N VAL A 71 4.62 -3.83 13.34
CA VAL A 71 4.47 -3.01 12.12
C VAL A 71 3.45 -3.62 11.16
N ARG A 72 3.55 -4.93 10.89
CA ARG A 72 2.59 -5.66 10.06
C ARG A 72 1.18 -5.55 10.63
N HIS A 73 1.02 -5.64 11.95
CA HIS A 73 -0.28 -5.52 12.59
C HIS A 73 -0.89 -4.14 12.39
N ALA A 74 -0.15 -3.06 12.69
CA ALA A 74 -0.61 -1.69 12.50
C ALA A 74 -1.00 -1.41 11.04
N TRP A 75 -0.15 -1.82 10.10
CA TRP A 75 -0.43 -1.69 8.66
C TRP A 75 -1.70 -2.46 8.26
N ARG A 76 -1.81 -3.74 8.65
CA ARG A 76 -2.92 -4.62 8.24
C ARG A 76 -4.26 -4.16 8.77
N VAL A 77 -4.31 -3.66 10.01
CA VAL A 77 -5.55 -3.15 10.62
C VAL A 77 -5.98 -1.83 9.97
N THR A 78 -5.03 -1.00 9.55
CA THR A 78 -5.30 0.30 8.90
C THR A 78 -5.59 0.18 7.40
N GLU A 79 -5.12 -0.89 6.73
CA GLU A 79 -5.26 -1.08 5.29
C GLU A 79 -6.67 -0.86 4.73
N PRO A 80 -7.75 -1.40 5.35
CA PRO A 80 -9.09 -1.26 4.80
C PRO A 80 -9.52 0.18 4.52
N LEU A 81 -9.07 1.14 5.34
CA LEU A 81 -9.36 2.56 5.16
C LEU A 81 -8.84 3.10 3.83
N HIS A 82 -7.73 2.54 3.32
CA HIS A 82 -7.21 2.84 1.99
C HIS A 82 -7.74 1.89 0.92
N GLY A 83 -7.63 0.57 1.15
CA GLY A 83 -7.87 -0.48 0.17
C GLY A 83 -9.24 -0.40 -0.47
N MET A 84 -10.21 0.13 0.27
CA MET A 84 -11.59 0.39 -0.18
C MET A 84 -11.68 1.22 -1.47
N ILE A 85 -10.71 2.10 -1.75
CA ILE A 85 -10.76 3.01 -2.91
C ILE A 85 -10.76 2.27 -4.25
N TYR A 86 -10.28 1.02 -4.28
CA TYR A 86 -10.24 0.19 -5.48
C TYR A 86 -11.57 -0.54 -5.78
N PHE A 87 -12.56 -0.40 -4.89
CA PHE A 87 -13.86 -1.08 -4.99
C PHE A 87 -15.04 -0.12 -4.80
N ALA A 88 -14.82 1.05 -4.21
CA ALA A 88 -15.85 2.03 -3.91
C ALA A 88 -16.52 2.55 -5.21
N PRO A 89 -17.87 2.52 -5.31
CA PRO A 89 -18.57 3.05 -6.48
C PRO A 89 -18.28 4.52 -6.74
N GLU A 90 -18.05 5.31 -5.68
CA GLU A 90 -17.70 6.73 -5.77
C GLU A 90 -16.41 6.97 -6.59
N ALA A 91 -15.47 6.03 -6.56
CA ALA A 91 -14.25 6.10 -7.36
C ALA A 91 -14.57 5.87 -8.84
N HIS A 92 -15.29 4.78 -9.14
CA HIS A 92 -15.67 4.44 -10.51
C HIS A 92 -16.51 5.54 -11.17
N GLU A 93 -17.49 6.10 -10.45
CA GLU A 93 -18.36 7.18 -10.93
C GLU A 93 -17.53 8.43 -11.27
N ARG A 94 -16.59 8.81 -10.41
CA ARG A 94 -15.75 10.00 -10.64
C ARG A 94 -14.74 9.80 -11.75
N TYR A 95 -14.17 8.61 -11.91
CA TYR A 95 -13.29 8.31 -13.05
C TYR A 95 -14.06 8.27 -14.36
N ALA A 96 -15.27 7.70 -14.35
CA ALA A 96 -16.16 7.70 -15.52
C ALA A 96 -16.56 9.13 -15.93
N ALA A 97 -16.80 10.03 -14.97
CA ALA A 97 -17.06 11.45 -15.24
C ALA A 97 -15.86 12.18 -15.89
N LEU A 98 -14.63 11.67 -15.71
CA LEU A 98 -13.44 12.12 -16.42
C LEU A 98 -13.25 11.45 -17.79
N GLY A 99 -14.20 10.61 -18.23
CA GLY A 99 -14.09 9.82 -19.46
C GLY A 99 -13.17 8.61 -19.35
N ILE A 100 -12.80 8.19 -18.12
CA ILE A 100 -11.92 7.06 -17.86
C ILE A 100 -12.76 5.88 -17.36
N ALA A 101 -12.95 4.89 -18.23
CA ALA A 101 -13.68 3.66 -17.90
C ALA A 101 -12.76 2.61 -17.24
N GLU A 102 -13.34 1.68 -16.48
CA GLU A 102 -12.61 0.51 -15.99
C GLU A 102 -12.16 -0.43 -17.14
N PRO A 103 -10.97 -1.05 -17.07
CA PRO A 103 -10.04 -1.03 -15.93
C PRO A 103 -9.04 0.14 -15.92
N ALA A 104 -9.16 1.11 -16.84
CA ALA A 104 -8.19 2.21 -16.93
C ALA A 104 -8.23 3.13 -15.69
N GLY A 105 -9.40 3.27 -15.04
CA GLY A 105 -9.58 4.03 -13.79
C GLY A 105 -8.68 3.53 -12.66
N TYR A 106 -8.60 2.20 -12.46
CA TYR A 106 -7.65 1.59 -11.53
C TYR A 106 -6.20 2.03 -11.79
N PHE A 107 -5.71 1.88 -13.03
CA PHE A 107 -4.31 2.18 -13.35
C PHE A 107 -4.03 3.66 -13.26
N ALA A 108 -4.88 4.51 -13.85
CA ALA A 108 -4.72 5.94 -13.85
C ALA A 108 -4.72 6.50 -12.42
N SER A 109 -5.68 6.08 -11.58
CA SER A 109 -5.82 6.60 -10.21
C SER A 109 -4.63 6.28 -9.31
N ARG A 110 -4.03 5.10 -9.47
CA ARG A 110 -2.85 4.70 -8.70
C ARG A 110 -1.55 5.26 -9.27
N ALA A 111 -1.42 5.36 -10.59
CA ALA A 111 -0.22 5.82 -11.27
C ALA A 111 -0.10 7.36 -11.38
N ALA A 112 -1.19 8.11 -11.23
CA ALA A 112 -1.21 9.56 -11.46
C ALA A 112 -0.17 10.35 -10.64
N ALA A 113 0.24 9.86 -9.46
CA ALA A 113 1.31 10.48 -8.68
C ALA A 113 2.68 10.48 -9.40
N LEU A 114 2.92 9.50 -10.29
CA LEU A 114 4.12 9.43 -11.13
C LEU A 114 4.10 10.44 -12.29
N GLY A 115 2.97 11.13 -12.50
CA GLY A 115 2.72 11.93 -13.70
C GLY A 115 2.14 11.10 -14.86
N PRO A 116 2.11 11.67 -16.09
CA PRO A 116 1.52 11.01 -17.27
C PRO A 116 2.49 9.98 -17.87
N VAL A 117 2.97 9.05 -17.04
CA VAL A 117 3.94 8.03 -17.46
C VAL A 117 3.30 7.01 -18.40
N GLY A 118 4.12 6.45 -19.29
CA GLY A 118 3.72 5.34 -20.14
C GLY A 118 3.55 4.01 -19.39
N PRO A 119 3.21 2.92 -20.10
CA PRO A 119 2.97 1.61 -19.49
C PRO A 119 4.17 1.02 -18.73
N GLY A 120 5.40 1.25 -19.19
CA GLY A 120 6.61 0.64 -18.63
C GLY A 120 6.78 0.85 -17.11
N PRO A 121 6.84 2.11 -16.61
CA PRO A 121 6.91 2.39 -15.17
C PRO A 121 5.76 1.79 -14.36
N VAL A 122 4.55 1.72 -14.93
CA VAL A 122 3.38 1.14 -14.27
C VAL A 122 3.48 -0.39 -14.19
N VAL A 123 3.93 -1.06 -15.25
CA VAL A 123 4.20 -2.51 -15.22
C VAL A 123 5.27 -2.84 -14.19
N ALA A 124 6.35 -2.05 -14.13
CA ALA A 124 7.43 -2.27 -13.17
C ALA A 124 6.96 -2.12 -11.71
N SER A 125 6.23 -1.04 -11.40
CA SER A 125 5.78 -0.76 -10.02
C SER A 125 4.56 -1.56 -9.60
N PHE A 126 3.68 -1.95 -10.52
CA PHE A 126 2.48 -2.72 -10.18
C PHE A 126 2.73 -4.23 -10.31
N PHE A 127 3.90 -4.62 -10.81
CA PHE A 127 4.58 -5.92 -10.83
C PHE A 127 3.81 -7.10 -11.42
N ASN A 128 2.59 -7.35 -10.98
CA ASN A 128 1.84 -8.56 -11.26
C ASN A 128 0.78 -8.44 -12.36
N PHE A 129 0.57 -7.24 -12.92
CA PHE A 129 -0.36 -7.06 -14.03
C PHE A 129 0.24 -7.54 -15.35
N ASN A 130 -0.62 -8.06 -16.22
CA ASN A 130 -0.22 -8.38 -17.60
C ASN A 130 0.23 -7.08 -18.31
N PRO A 131 1.48 -7.00 -18.82
CA PRO A 131 1.97 -5.84 -19.54
C PRO A 131 1.06 -5.39 -20.69
N ASP A 132 0.46 -6.34 -21.42
CA ASP A 132 -0.43 -6.04 -22.53
C ASP A 132 -1.72 -5.36 -22.07
N LEU A 133 -2.21 -5.70 -20.87
CA LEU A 133 -3.38 -5.02 -20.30
C LEU A 133 -3.04 -3.56 -20.03
N VAL A 134 -1.92 -3.29 -19.37
CA VAL A 134 -1.49 -1.92 -19.03
C VAL A 134 -1.26 -1.10 -20.31
N ALA A 135 -0.57 -1.68 -21.29
CA ALA A 135 -0.29 -1.04 -22.57
C ALA A 135 -1.54 -0.65 -23.35
N ARG A 136 -2.61 -1.45 -23.27
CA ARG A 136 -3.88 -1.15 -23.94
C ARG A 136 -4.70 -0.06 -23.27
N VAL A 137 -4.68 0.03 -21.93
CA VAL A 137 -5.68 0.84 -21.19
C VAL A 137 -5.13 2.15 -20.64
N LEU A 138 -3.85 2.20 -20.27
CA LEU A 138 -3.28 3.37 -19.61
C LEU A 138 -3.14 4.59 -20.55
N PRO A 139 -2.63 4.47 -21.79
CA PRO A 139 -2.45 5.64 -22.66
C PRO A 139 -3.76 6.40 -22.92
N ALA A 140 -4.86 5.65 -23.13
CA ALA A 140 -6.19 6.23 -23.34
C ALA A 140 -6.69 7.04 -22.14
N ALA A 141 -6.25 6.74 -20.90
CA ALA A 141 -6.62 7.53 -19.74
C ALA A 141 -5.98 8.93 -19.76
N TRP A 142 -4.72 9.02 -20.21
CA TRP A 142 -3.97 10.29 -20.30
C TRP A 142 -4.43 11.19 -21.44
N GLU A 143 -5.07 10.62 -22.46
CA GLU A 143 -5.78 11.40 -23.49
C GLU A 143 -7.07 12.05 -22.97
N ARG A 144 -7.64 11.52 -21.87
CA ARG A 144 -8.95 11.94 -21.33
C ARG A 144 -8.84 12.88 -20.15
N ALA A 145 -7.87 12.65 -19.26
CA ALA A 145 -7.69 13.48 -18.08
C ALA A 145 -6.22 13.65 -17.71
N THR A 146 -5.93 14.79 -17.07
CA THR A 146 -4.61 15.02 -16.50
C THR A 146 -4.42 14.20 -15.22
N PRO A 147 -3.17 13.83 -14.86
CA PRO A 147 -2.90 13.18 -13.57
C PRO A 147 -3.45 13.96 -12.37
N ALA A 148 -3.38 15.30 -12.41
CA ALA A 148 -3.94 16.16 -11.37
C ALA A 148 -5.47 16.02 -11.22
N ALA A 149 -6.21 15.98 -12.34
CA ALA A 149 -7.65 15.76 -12.32
C ALA A 149 -8.02 14.37 -11.76
N VAL A 150 -7.24 13.35 -12.12
CA VAL A 150 -7.43 11.98 -11.61
C VAL A 150 -7.16 11.90 -10.11
N LEU A 151 -6.10 12.54 -9.61
CA LEU A 151 -5.79 12.60 -8.17
C LEU A 151 -6.89 13.34 -7.38
N ALA A 152 -7.37 14.46 -7.91
CA ALA A 152 -8.48 15.20 -7.31
C ALA A 152 -9.76 14.34 -7.23
N ALA A 153 -10.11 13.64 -8.32
CA ALA A 153 -11.24 12.72 -8.35
C ALA A 153 -11.07 11.58 -7.34
N ARG A 154 -9.87 11.01 -7.22
CA ARG A 154 -9.56 9.95 -6.26
C ARG A 154 -9.70 10.42 -4.81
N LEU A 155 -9.20 11.60 -4.47
CA LEU A 155 -9.32 12.16 -3.13
C LEU A 155 -10.78 12.45 -2.77
N GLN A 156 -11.56 13.01 -3.71
CA GLN A 156 -12.99 13.26 -3.52
C GLN A 156 -13.79 11.95 -3.38
N ALA A 157 -13.43 10.90 -4.12
CA ALA A 157 -14.01 9.57 -3.96
C ALA A 157 -13.73 9.01 -2.57
N ALA A 158 -12.48 9.10 -2.11
CA ALA A 158 -12.09 8.62 -0.79
C ALA A 158 -12.86 9.34 0.33
N GLY A 159 -12.97 10.68 0.26
CA GLY A 159 -13.74 11.46 1.23
C GLY A 159 -15.21 11.08 1.26
N ALA A 160 -15.85 10.94 0.10
CA ALA A 160 -17.26 10.55 0.00
C ALA A 160 -17.51 9.14 0.56
N ALA A 161 -16.69 8.17 0.18
CA ALA A 161 -16.83 6.78 0.62
C ALA A 161 -16.58 6.62 2.13
N LEU A 162 -15.54 7.27 2.67
CA LEU A 162 -15.24 7.23 4.11
C LEU A 162 -16.31 7.94 4.93
N SER A 163 -16.80 9.10 4.47
CA SER A 163 -17.89 9.81 5.15
C SER A 163 -19.17 8.96 5.18
N ARG A 164 -19.48 8.27 4.08
CA ARG A 164 -20.62 7.34 4.02
C ARG A 164 -20.47 6.16 4.99
N ALA A 165 -19.28 5.60 5.12
CA ALA A 165 -19.04 4.43 5.96
C ALA A 165 -18.92 4.77 7.46
N LEU A 166 -18.36 5.94 7.79
CA LEU A 166 -17.98 6.29 9.16
C LEU A 166 -18.90 7.35 9.79
N GLY A 167 -19.70 8.07 9.00
CA GLY A 167 -20.55 9.16 9.48
C GLY A 167 -19.74 10.23 10.20
N ASP A 168 -20.27 10.76 11.30
CA ASP A 168 -19.63 11.84 12.08
C ASP A 168 -18.29 11.43 12.72
N ALA A 169 -17.97 10.13 12.79
CA ALA A 169 -16.69 9.66 13.31
C ALA A 169 -15.49 10.17 12.50
N VAL A 170 -15.69 10.60 11.24
CA VAL A 170 -14.62 11.25 10.44
C VAL A 170 -14.12 12.58 11.01
N HIS A 171 -14.86 13.16 11.96
CA HIS A 171 -14.52 14.40 12.67
C HIS A 171 -14.16 14.17 14.15
N GLY A 172 -14.22 12.92 14.63
CA GLY A 172 -13.98 12.57 16.02
C GLY A 172 -12.50 12.70 16.44
N PRO A 173 -12.23 12.83 17.75
CA PRO A 173 -10.87 12.94 18.26
C PRO A 173 -10.01 11.71 17.94
N GLU A 174 -10.61 10.51 17.91
CA GLU A 174 -9.92 9.27 17.53
C GLU A 174 -9.44 9.30 16.07
N MET A 175 -10.20 9.93 15.17
CA MET A 175 -9.80 10.11 13.76
C MET A 175 -8.62 11.07 13.63
N VAL A 176 -8.63 12.15 14.42
CA VAL A 176 -7.53 13.12 14.45
C VAL A 176 -6.25 12.44 14.94
N GLU A 177 -6.31 11.73 16.06
CA GLU A 177 -5.15 11.02 16.62
C GLU A 177 -4.61 9.96 15.66
N ALA A 178 -5.49 9.15 15.04
CA ALA A 178 -5.08 8.15 14.06
C ALA A 178 -4.40 8.79 12.83
N ALA A 179 -4.94 9.91 12.34
CA ALA A 179 -4.37 10.65 11.23
C ALA A 179 -2.98 11.21 11.56
N GLU A 180 -2.78 11.74 12.77
CA GLU A 180 -1.48 12.25 13.23
C GLU A 180 -0.43 11.14 13.34
N LEU A 181 -0.78 10.00 13.94
CA LEU A 181 0.12 8.84 14.04
C LEU A 181 0.50 8.29 12.66
N ALA A 182 -0.48 8.07 11.79
CA ALA A 182 -0.24 7.56 10.44
C ALA A 182 0.60 8.56 9.61
N ARG A 183 0.32 9.86 9.71
CA ARG A 183 1.08 10.91 9.05
C ARG A 183 2.52 10.95 9.54
N CYS A 184 2.76 10.84 10.84
CA CYS A 184 4.11 10.80 11.41
C CYS A 184 4.93 9.63 10.83
N ALA A 185 4.33 8.43 10.73
CA ALA A 185 4.98 7.30 10.08
C ALA A 185 5.22 7.53 8.58
N ALA A 186 4.24 8.10 7.87
CA ALA A 186 4.37 8.40 6.45
C ALA A 186 5.47 9.44 6.16
N GLU A 187 5.59 10.47 7.00
CA GLU A 187 6.66 11.47 6.92
C GLU A 187 8.03 10.86 7.25
N SER A 188 8.12 9.98 8.26
CA SER A 188 9.34 9.24 8.59
C SER A 188 9.82 8.37 7.41
N ALA A 189 8.90 7.74 6.67
CA ALA A 189 9.22 6.94 5.49
C ALA A 189 9.97 7.74 4.40
N THR A 190 9.80 9.07 4.34
CA THR A 190 10.44 9.92 3.32
C THR A 190 11.96 9.99 3.44
N ALA A 191 12.52 9.54 4.56
CA ALA A 191 13.96 9.37 4.72
C ALA A 191 14.54 8.16 3.97
N TYR A 192 13.70 7.30 3.38
CA TYR A 192 14.09 6.05 2.71
C TYR A 192 13.47 5.89 1.30
N PRO A 193 13.60 6.87 0.39
CA PRO A 193 12.96 6.83 -0.93
C PRO A 193 13.64 5.88 -1.93
N GLU A 194 14.87 5.42 -1.65
CA GLU A 194 15.68 4.68 -2.59
C GLU A 194 15.02 3.36 -3.00
N GLY A 195 14.87 3.14 -4.31
CA GLY A 195 14.21 1.95 -4.85
C GLY A 195 12.70 1.92 -4.65
N ARG A 196 12.07 3.03 -4.21
CA ARG A 196 10.64 3.11 -3.91
C ARG A 196 9.92 4.20 -4.72
N PRO A 197 9.85 4.05 -6.05
CA PRO A 197 9.37 5.11 -6.94
C PRO A 197 7.88 5.44 -6.75
N LEU A 198 7.02 4.44 -6.51
CA LEU A 198 5.59 4.68 -6.37
C LEU A 198 5.28 5.33 -5.02
N PHE A 199 5.92 4.86 -3.95
CA PHE A 199 5.94 5.54 -2.66
C PHE A 199 6.39 6.99 -2.79
N ALA A 200 7.57 7.24 -3.36
CA ALA A 200 8.16 8.58 -3.42
C ALA A 200 7.26 9.56 -4.18
N ALA A 201 6.59 9.08 -5.23
CA ALA A 201 5.62 9.86 -5.99
C ALA A 201 4.39 10.24 -5.14
N HIS A 202 3.81 9.30 -4.38
CA HIS A 202 2.67 9.59 -3.50
C HIS A 202 3.06 10.45 -2.30
N ALA A 203 4.27 10.27 -1.75
CA ALA A 203 4.78 11.05 -0.62
C ALA A 203 5.07 12.52 -0.98
N ALA A 204 5.27 12.82 -2.27
CA ALA A 204 5.50 14.18 -2.76
C ALA A 204 4.20 15.00 -2.95
N LEU A 205 3.03 14.36 -2.83
CA LEU A 205 1.75 15.05 -2.94
C LEU A 205 1.47 15.93 -1.71
N PRO A 206 0.77 17.07 -1.86
CA PRO A 206 0.39 17.89 -0.72
C PRO A 206 -0.57 17.14 0.21
N TRP A 207 -0.43 17.36 1.51
CA TRP A 207 -1.36 16.80 2.50
C TRP A 207 -2.75 17.42 2.37
N PRO A 208 -3.83 16.63 2.42
CA PRO A 208 -5.18 17.17 2.58
C PRO A 208 -5.37 17.76 3.99
N GLU A 209 -6.46 18.52 4.17
CA GLU A 209 -6.73 19.22 5.44
C GLU A 209 -7.59 18.40 6.41
N GLN A 210 -8.54 17.61 5.89
CA GLN A 210 -9.49 16.89 6.74
C GLN A 210 -8.86 15.64 7.36
N PRO A 211 -9.06 15.36 8.68
CA PRO A 211 -8.39 14.26 9.37
C PRO A 211 -8.51 12.89 8.70
N HIS A 212 -9.72 12.50 8.28
CA HIS A 212 -9.93 11.22 7.59
C HIS A 212 -9.24 11.14 6.22
N LEU A 213 -9.08 12.27 5.52
CA LEU A 213 -8.30 12.33 4.28
C LEU A 213 -6.80 12.30 4.55
N ILE A 214 -6.33 12.89 5.65
CA ILE A 214 -4.93 12.78 6.09
C ILE A 214 -4.61 11.31 6.39
N LEU A 215 -5.48 10.63 7.17
CA LEU A 215 -5.32 9.21 7.46
C LEU A 215 -5.31 8.36 6.18
N TRP A 216 -6.22 8.63 5.25
CA TRP A 216 -6.28 7.94 3.96
C TRP A 216 -5.01 8.16 3.12
N GLN A 217 -4.53 9.41 3.01
CA GLN A 217 -3.29 9.73 2.28
C GLN A 217 -2.07 9.11 2.96
N ALA A 218 -1.99 9.15 4.30
CA ALA A 218 -0.90 8.55 5.05
C ALA A 218 -0.86 7.04 4.84
N GLN A 219 -2.01 6.37 4.88
CA GLN A 219 -2.09 4.95 4.58
C GLN A 219 -1.79 4.64 3.11
N THR A 220 -2.12 5.53 2.16
CA THR A 220 -1.67 5.42 0.76
C THR A 220 -0.15 5.38 0.70
N VAL A 221 0.52 6.36 1.32
CA VAL A 221 1.98 6.49 1.35
C VAL A 221 2.63 5.26 2.00
N LEU A 222 2.16 4.84 3.18
CA LEU A 222 2.69 3.68 3.90
C LEU A 222 2.45 2.36 3.14
N ARG A 223 1.32 2.24 2.44
CA ARG A 223 1.03 1.10 1.58
C ARG A 223 2.00 1.04 0.41
N GLU A 224 2.23 2.14 -0.29
CA GLU A 224 3.16 2.13 -1.42
C GLU A 224 4.61 1.96 -0.94
N PHE A 225 4.96 2.46 0.25
CA PHE A 225 6.25 2.17 0.89
C PHE A 225 6.43 0.66 1.08
N ARG A 226 5.50 0.00 1.77
CA ARG A 226 5.52 -1.46 1.95
C ARG A 226 5.49 -2.19 0.60
N GLY A 227 4.70 -1.70 -0.36
CA GLY A 227 4.52 -2.28 -1.69
C GLY A 227 5.79 -2.30 -2.52
N ASP A 228 6.51 -1.18 -2.60
CA ASP A 228 7.78 -1.12 -3.32
C ASP A 228 8.85 -2.04 -2.65
N GLY A 229 8.82 -2.14 -1.31
CA GLY A 229 9.64 -3.11 -0.58
C GLY A 229 9.29 -4.57 -0.91
N HIS A 230 8.00 -4.87 -1.07
CA HIS A 230 7.53 -6.19 -1.51
C HIS A 230 7.99 -6.52 -2.92
N VAL A 231 7.92 -5.55 -3.86
CA VAL A 231 8.44 -5.72 -5.22
C VAL A 231 9.93 -6.03 -5.20
N ALA A 232 10.73 -5.33 -4.38
CA ALA A 232 12.15 -5.64 -4.22
C ALA A 232 12.38 -7.07 -3.71
N ALA A 233 11.60 -7.54 -2.74
CA ALA A 233 11.67 -8.91 -2.24
C ALA A 233 11.32 -9.96 -3.31
N LEU A 234 10.30 -9.70 -4.14
CA LEU A 234 9.91 -10.57 -5.26
C LEU A 234 11.01 -10.65 -6.33
N VAL A 235 11.65 -9.52 -6.64
CA VAL A 235 12.79 -9.46 -7.58
C VAL A 235 13.98 -10.27 -7.03
N LEU A 236 14.32 -10.11 -5.76
CA LEU A 236 15.39 -10.90 -5.12
C LEU A 236 15.08 -12.40 -5.08
N ALA A 237 13.80 -12.77 -4.95
CA ALA A 237 13.36 -14.16 -5.03
C ALA A 237 13.36 -14.74 -6.47
N GLY A 238 13.70 -13.92 -7.47
CA GLY A 238 13.72 -14.34 -8.87
C GLY A 238 12.33 -14.75 -9.38
N LEU A 239 11.29 -14.04 -8.96
CA LEU A 239 9.92 -14.26 -9.41
C LEU A 239 9.54 -13.23 -10.46
N THR A 240 8.84 -13.69 -11.50
CA THR A 240 8.11 -12.78 -12.40
C THR A 240 6.78 -12.36 -11.76
N GLY A 241 6.15 -11.32 -12.33
CA GLY A 241 4.83 -10.87 -11.91
C GLY A 241 3.74 -11.95 -11.92
N LEU A 242 3.74 -12.79 -12.97
CA LEU A 242 2.78 -13.88 -13.09
C LEU A 242 3.10 -15.02 -12.11
N GLU A 243 4.36 -15.39 -11.94
CA GLU A 243 4.76 -16.44 -10.98
C GLU A 243 4.40 -16.06 -9.54
N ALA A 244 4.59 -14.79 -9.16
CA ALA A 244 4.15 -14.28 -7.86
C ALA A 244 2.62 -14.44 -7.67
N LEU A 245 1.81 -14.22 -8.71
CA LEU A 245 0.36 -14.45 -8.65
C LEU A 245 0.00 -15.92 -8.54
N VAL A 246 0.69 -16.79 -9.28
CA VAL A 246 0.44 -18.24 -9.22
C VAL A 246 0.77 -18.77 -7.83
N LEU A 247 1.89 -18.36 -7.24
CA LEU A 247 2.24 -18.73 -5.85
C LEU A 247 1.22 -18.20 -4.83
N HIS A 248 0.69 -17.00 -5.04
CA HIS A 248 -0.37 -16.47 -4.19
C HIS A 248 -1.68 -17.26 -4.33
N ALA A 249 -2.04 -17.67 -5.55
CA ALA A 249 -3.21 -18.52 -5.75
C ALA A 249 -3.03 -19.91 -5.13
N ALA A 250 -1.84 -20.49 -5.26
CA ALA A 250 -1.47 -21.79 -4.72
C ALA A 250 -1.43 -21.82 -3.18
N SER A 251 -1.44 -20.67 -2.50
CA SER A 251 -1.62 -20.61 -1.05
C SER A 251 -3.06 -20.80 -0.59
N GLY A 252 -4.03 -20.77 -1.53
CA GLY A 252 -5.45 -20.90 -1.25
C GLY A 252 -6.13 -19.62 -0.74
N GLU A 253 -5.38 -18.54 -0.53
CA GLU A 253 -5.91 -17.27 0.02
C GLU A 253 -6.82 -16.54 -0.98
N VAL A 254 -6.52 -16.63 -2.28
CA VAL A 254 -7.27 -15.91 -3.32
C VAL A 254 -7.56 -16.81 -4.53
N PRO A 255 -8.82 -16.84 -5.04
CA PRO A 255 -9.17 -17.69 -6.17
C PRO A 255 -8.44 -17.32 -7.47
N VAL A 256 -7.94 -18.35 -8.19
CA VAL A 256 -7.31 -18.22 -9.53
C VAL A 256 -8.18 -17.41 -10.49
N ARG A 257 -9.49 -17.69 -10.54
CA ARG A 257 -10.44 -17.00 -11.43
C ARG A 257 -10.44 -15.49 -11.23
N PHE A 258 -10.31 -15.05 -9.98
CA PHE A 258 -10.35 -13.64 -9.62
C PHE A 258 -9.05 -12.95 -10.04
N LEU A 259 -7.90 -13.56 -9.73
CA LEU A 259 -6.58 -13.02 -10.09
C LEU A 259 -6.42 -12.92 -11.61
N ARG A 260 -6.77 -13.96 -12.36
CA ARG A 260 -6.69 -13.93 -13.83
C ARG A 260 -7.57 -12.83 -14.43
N ARG A 261 -8.84 -12.76 -14.01
CA ARG A 261 -9.82 -11.77 -14.53
C ARG A 261 -9.33 -10.34 -14.32
N THR A 262 -8.81 -10.05 -13.14
CA THR A 262 -8.48 -8.69 -12.72
C THR A 262 -7.08 -8.26 -13.14
N ARG A 263 -6.12 -9.19 -13.31
CA ARG A 263 -4.73 -8.87 -13.67
C ARG A 263 -4.44 -9.09 -15.16
N GLY A 264 -5.40 -9.65 -15.91
CA GLY A 264 -5.36 -9.73 -17.37
C GLY A 264 -4.59 -10.93 -17.94
N TRP A 265 -4.37 -11.98 -17.14
CA TRP A 265 -3.62 -13.16 -17.56
C TRP A 265 -4.53 -14.25 -18.13
N ASN A 266 -4.15 -14.79 -19.30
CA ASN A 266 -4.91 -15.85 -19.95
C ASN A 266 -4.60 -17.24 -19.33
N GLY A 267 -5.22 -18.30 -19.85
CA GLY A 267 -5.11 -19.64 -19.27
C GLY A 267 -3.79 -20.33 -19.59
N GLU A 268 -3.32 -20.14 -20.82
CA GLU A 268 -2.06 -20.68 -21.32
C GLU A 268 -0.86 -20.10 -20.57
N GLN A 269 -0.78 -18.77 -20.48
CA GLN A 269 0.25 -18.07 -19.71
C GLN A 269 0.29 -18.54 -18.25
N TRP A 270 -0.88 -18.74 -17.65
CA TRP A 270 -1.01 -19.22 -16.28
C TRP A 270 -0.51 -20.67 -16.13
N ALA A 271 -0.88 -21.56 -17.06
CA ALA A 271 -0.41 -22.94 -17.08
C ALA A 271 1.12 -23.01 -17.26
N ASP A 272 1.68 -22.22 -18.18
CA ASP A 272 3.12 -22.16 -18.39
C ASP A 272 3.88 -21.69 -17.12
N ALA A 273 3.30 -20.74 -16.37
CA ALA A 273 3.87 -20.29 -15.11
C ALA A 273 3.81 -21.37 -14.03
N ILE A 274 2.74 -22.19 -13.99
CA ILE A 274 2.67 -23.36 -13.11
C ILE A 274 3.79 -24.35 -13.45
N GLU A 275 3.99 -24.68 -14.74
CA GLU A 275 5.04 -25.63 -15.14
C GLU A 275 6.44 -25.14 -14.79
N ARG A 276 6.74 -23.85 -14.99
CA ARG A 276 8.02 -23.27 -14.55
C ARG A 276 8.22 -23.35 -13.03
N LEU A 277 7.17 -23.09 -12.25
CA LEU A 277 7.23 -23.17 -10.79
C LEU A 277 7.34 -24.62 -10.29
N ARG A 278 6.70 -25.59 -10.96
CA ARG A 278 6.90 -27.03 -10.72
C ARG A 278 8.33 -27.45 -11.04
N GLY A 279 8.88 -27.01 -12.18
CA GLY A 279 10.27 -27.27 -12.54
C GLY A 279 11.28 -26.71 -11.53
N ARG A 280 10.90 -25.65 -10.79
CA ARG A 280 11.66 -25.07 -9.67
C ARG A 280 11.35 -25.71 -8.31
N GLY A 281 10.44 -26.68 -8.25
CA GLY A 281 10.01 -27.35 -7.04
C GLY A 281 9.25 -26.44 -6.06
N LEU A 282 8.64 -25.34 -6.51
CA LEU A 282 7.90 -24.39 -5.67
C LEU A 282 6.39 -24.72 -5.60
N ILE A 283 5.90 -25.48 -6.58
CA ILE A 283 4.52 -25.97 -6.66
C ILE A 283 4.56 -27.49 -6.82
N GLU A 284 3.58 -28.16 -6.22
CA GLU A 284 3.39 -29.61 -6.29
C GLU A 284 1.91 -29.96 -6.54
N GLY A 285 1.67 -31.24 -6.85
CA GLY A 285 0.34 -31.80 -7.08
C GLY A 285 -0.27 -31.48 -8.46
N ASP A 286 -1.29 -32.26 -8.81
CA ASP A 286 -2.09 -32.06 -10.03
C ASP A 286 -2.91 -30.76 -9.93
N GLU A 287 -3.57 -30.56 -8.79
CA GLU A 287 -4.07 -29.26 -8.36
C GLU A 287 -2.90 -28.45 -7.79
N PRO A 288 -2.55 -27.28 -8.36
CA PRO A 288 -1.38 -26.52 -7.94
C PRO A 288 -1.47 -26.07 -6.47
N ALA A 289 -0.62 -26.65 -5.63
CA ALA A 289 -0.41 -26.24 -4.25
C ALA A 289 1.05 -25.87 -4.01
N LEU A 290 1.33 -25.03 -3.01
CA LEU A 290 2.71 -24.75 -2.61
C LEU A 290 3.39 -26.02 -2.11
N SER A 291 4.62 -26.26 -2.53
CA SER A 291 5.51 -27.24 -1.88
C SER A 291 6.09 -26.70 -0.58
N ASP A 292 6.89 -27.48 0.15
CA ASP A 292 7.67 -26.98 1.30
C ASP A 292 8.63 -25.86 0.90
N SER A 293 9.31 -25.99 -0.23
CA SER A 293 10.19 -24.96 -0.78
C SER A 293 9.39 -23.70 -1.18
N GLY A 294 8.21 -23.87 -1.78
CA GLY A 294 7.30 -22.77 -2.11
C GLY A 294 6.81 -22.02 -0.86
N ARG A 295 6.44 -22.77 0.19
CA ARG A 295 6.08 -22.20 1.51
C ARG A 295 7.24 -21.42 2.12
N ALA A 296 8.45 -22.00 2.11
CA ALA A 296 9.64 -21.36 2.64
C ALA A 296 10.01 -20.07 1.87
N GLN A 297 9.95 -20.09 0.53
CA GLN A 297 10.23 -18.90 -0.28
C GLN A 297 9.19 -17.80 -0.02
N ARG A 298 7.90 -18.12 0.05
CA ARG A 298 6.86 -17.14 0.42
C ARG A 298 7.09 -16.57 1.82
N ALA A 299 7.40 -17.42 2.81
CA ALA A 299 7.68 -16.96 4.17
C ALA A 299 8.86 -15.99 4.21
N TRP A 300 9.92 -16.26 3.44
CA TRP A 300 11.06 -15.35 3.29
C TRP A 300 10.67 -14.02 2.65
N ILE A 301 9.87 -14.04 1.57
CA ILE A 301 9.38 -12.82 0.90
C ILE A 301 8.55 -11.96 1.87
N GLU A 302 7.65 -12.57 2.64
CA GLU A 302 6.82 -11.86 3.62
C GLU A 302 7.66 -11.29 4.78
N ALA A 303 8.65 -12.04 5.28
CA ALA A 303 9.57 -11.56 6.31
C ALA A 303 10.45 -10.40 5.80
N ALA A 304 10.94 -10.48 4.56
CA ALA A 304 11.70 -9.41 3.92
C ALA A 304 10.83 -8.15 3.71
N THR A 305 9.59 -8.34 3.27
CA THR A 305 8.62 -7.25 3.07
C THR A 305 8.37 -6.49 4.36
N ASP A 306 8.13 -7.21 5.45
CA ASP A 306 7.91 -6.61 6.77
C ASP A 306 9.12 -5.86 7.29
N ARG A 307 10.31 -6.48 7.22
CA ARG A 307 11.57 -5.84 7.60
C ARG A 307 11.79 -4.54 6.82
N LEU A 308 11.50 -4.55 5.52
CA LEU A 308 11.61 -3.37 4.65
C LEU A 308 10.55 -2.31 4.95
N ALA A 309 9.46 -2.63 5.64
CA ALA A 309 8.43 -1.66 6.04
C ALA A 309 8.75 -1.00 7.39
N THR A 310 9.52 -1.67 8.27
CA THR A 310 9.81 -1.20 9.62
C THR A 310 10.31 0.24 9.74
N PRO A 311 11.22 0.75 8.89
CA PRO A 311 11.76 2.11 9.05
C PRO A 311 10.70 3.22 9.05
N ALA A 312 9.58 3.02 8.33
CA ALA A 312 8.48 3.99 8.33
C ALA A 312 7.82 4.13 9.71
N TYR A 313 7.76 3.06 10.49
CA TYR A 313 7.04 3.00 11.77
C TYR A 313 7.96 3.17 12.99
N ALA A 314 9.27 3.15 12.81
CA ALA A 314 10.24 3.24 13.91
C ALA A 314 10.03 4.49 14.78
N VAL A 315 9.60 5.61 14.20
CA VAL A 315 9.30 6.87 14.91
C VAL A 315 8.15 6.73 15.91
N LEU A 316 7.21 5.81 15.68
CA LEU A 316 6.07 5.57 16.56
C LEU A 316 6.41 4.65 17.75
N GLY A 317 7.48 3.84 17.61
CA GLY A 317 7.75 2.74 18.53
C GLY A 317 6.63 1.70 18.57
N ALA A 318 6.73 0.76 19.51
CA ALA A 318 5.73 -0.30 19.67
C ALA A 318 4.37 0.24 20.13
N ASP A 319 4.38 1.16 21.09
CA ASP A 319 3.16 1.73 21.67
C ASP A 319 2.37 2.57 20.66
N GLY A 320 3.05 3.41 19.87
CA GLY A 320 2.39 4.20 18.82
C GLY A 320 1.82 3.33 17.70
N CYS A 321 2.49 2.24 17.33
CA CYS A 321 1.94 1.26 16.38
C CYS A 321 0.72 0.54 16.94
N ALA A 322 0.76 0.12 18.21
CA ALA A 322 -0.36 -0.52 18.88
C ALA A 322 -1.56 0.44 18.99
N ARG A 323 -1.31 1.70 19.34
CA ARG A 323 -2.33 2.75 19.41
C ARG A 323 -2.96 3.04 18.06
N LEU A 324 -2.17 3.16 17.00
CA LEU A 324 -2.69 3.32 15.64
C LEU A 324 -3.63 2.15 15.28
N ALA A 325 -3.22 0.91 15.58
CA ALA A 325 -4.04 -0.28 15.31
C ALA A 325 -5.33 -0.31 16.16
N GLU A 326 -5.27 0.14 17.41
CA GLU A 326 -6.44 0.25 18.29
C GLU A 326 -7.48 1.21 17.70
N LEU A 327 -7.04 2.41 17.32
CA LEU A 327 -7.89 3.48 16.80
C LEU A 327 -8.53 3.11 15.44
N THR A 328 -7.74 2.52 14.53
CA THR A 328 -8.22 2.24 13.17
C THR A 328 -9.06 0.97 13.07
N ARG A 329 -8.97 0.04 14.04
CA ARG A 329 -9.75 -1.20 14.04
C ARG A 329 -11.26 -1.01 13.90
N PRO A 330 -11.95 -0.21 14.73
CA PRO A 330 -13.39 0.01 14.57
C PRO A 330 -13.73 0.70 13.25
N MET A 331 -12.90 1.63 12.78
CA MET A 331 -13.10 2.34 11.51
C MET A 331 -12.99 1.40 10.32
N SER A 332 -11.95 0.55 10.30
CA SER A 332 -11.76 -0.48 9.28
C SER A 332 -12.89 -1.51 9.25
N ARG A 333 -13.42 -1.89 10.43
CA ARG A 333 -14.61 -2.75 10.50
C ARG A 333 -15.82 -2.07 9.87
N ALA A 334 -16.09 -0.79 10.18
CA ALA A 334 -17.19 -0.05 9.57
C ALA A 334 -17.06 0.06 8.04
N VAL A 335 -15.84 0.25 7.51
CA VAL A 335 -15.57 0.23 6.06
C VAL A 335 -15.91 -1.13 5.43
N VAL A 336 -15.54 -2.24 6.10
CA VAL A 336 -15.88 -3.60 5.66
C VAL A 336 -17.39 -3.82 5.71
N ASP A 337 -18.04 -3.46 6.82
CA ASP A 337 -19.48 -3.63 7.03
C ASP A 337 -20.31 -2.79 6.04
N ALA A 338 -19.79 -1.65 5.60
CA ALA A 338 -20.36 -0.81 4.54
C ALA A 338 -20.19 -1.41 3.12
N GLY A 339 -19.54 -2.58 2.99
CA GLY A 339 -19.35 -3.28 1.71
C GLY A 339 -18.29 -2.67 0.80
N LEU A 340 -17.44 -1.77 1.31
CA LEU A 340 -16.46 -1.04 0.49
C LEU A 340 -15.22 -1.87 0.09
N LEU A 341 -15.16 -3.15 0.48
CA LEU A 341 -14.12 -4.11 0.07
C LEU A 341 -14.71 -5.29 -0.70
N ASN A 342 -15.94 -5.17 -1.21
CA ASN A 342 -16.55 -6.22 -2.03
C ASN A 342 -15.81 -6.37 -3.36
N VAL A 343 -15.16 -7.52 -3.53
CA VAL A 343 -14.35 -7.86 -4.72
C VAL A 343 -15.17 -7.94 -6.01
N ASP A 344 -16.48 -8.15 -5.93
CA ASP A 344 -17.36 -8.14 -7.10
C ASP A 344 -17.48 -6.75 -7.71
N ASN A 345 -17.21 -5.70 -6.93
CA ASN A 345 -17.18 -4.31 -7.42
C ASN A 345 -15.89 -3.97 -8.17
N ALA A 346 -14.81 -4.75 -8.01
CA ALA A 346 -13.48 -4.43 -8.56
C ALA A 346 -13.42 -4.42 -10.09
N VAL A 347 -14.34 -5.15 -10.74
CA VAL A 347 -14.47 -5.19 -12.19
C VAL A 347 -15.95 -5.28 -12.50
N PRO A 348 -16.56 -4.26 -13.14
CA PRO A 348 -17.97 -4.29 -13.51
C PRO A 348 -18.33 -5.58 -14.22
N SER A 349 -19.52 -6.13 -13.91
CA SER A 349 -20.00 -7.34 -14.55
C SER A 349 -20.18 -7.10 -16.05
N ARG A 350 -20.33 -8.17 -16.84
CA ARG A 350 -20.55 -8.04 -18.28
C ARG A 350 -21.89 -7.32 -18.59
N ALA A 351 -22.86 -7.38 -17.66
CA ALA A 351 -24.15 -6.70 -17.78
C ALA A 351 -24.03 -5.17 -17.60
N ASP A 352 -23.22 -4.73 -16.63
CA ASP A 352 -23.03 -3.30 -16.33
C ASP A 352 -22.31 -2.55 -17.47
N ARG A 353 -21.47 -3.26 -18.25
CA ARG A 353 -20.78 -2.71 -19.43
C ARG A 353 -21.70 -2.48 -20.63
N VAL A 354 -22.84 -3.16 -20.71
CA VAL A 354 -23.82 -2.98 -21.78
C VAL A 354 -24.73 -1.80 -21.45
N ALA A 355 -25.10 -1.65 -20.17
CA ALA A 355 -25.91 -0.52 -19.70
C ALA A 355 -25.19 0.83 -19.89
N SER A 356 -23.89 0.92 -19.56
CA SER A 356 -23.11 2.17 -19.68
C SER A 356 -22.72 2.55 -21.11
N ARG A 357 -22.92 1.68 -22.10
CA ARG A 357 -22.75 2.00 -23.54
C ARG A 357 -24.05 2.43 -24.22
N SER A 358 -25.17 2.36 -23.50
CA SER A 358 -26.52 2.63 -24.03
C SER A 358 -27.10 3.96 -23.53
N THR A 359 -26.28 4.79 -22.89
CA THR A 359 -26.59 6.14 -22.37
C THR A 359 -25.53 7.11 -22.84
#